data_AF-A0AAV1N0S7-F1
#
_entry.id   AF-A0AAV1N0S7-F1
#
_cell.length_a   1.000
_cell.length_b   1.000
_cell.length_c   1.000
_cell.angle_alpha   90.00
_cell.angle_beta   90.00
_cell.angle_gamma   90.00
#
_symmetry.space_group_name_H-M   'P 1'
#
loop_
_entity.id
_entity.type
_entity.pdbx_description
1 polymer ?
#
loop_
_entity_poly.entity_id
_entity_poly.type
_entity_poly.pdbx_seq_one_letter_code
_entity_poly.pdbx_strand_id
1 'polypeptide(L)'
;MHLFSPLTSPLELGVFFSSSWFVFLSLPVVVRSCGRVKMAKSKNHTTHNQSRKAHRNGIKKPRSQRYESLKGVDPKFLRNMRFAKKHNKKGAKAAVKQAAQK
;
A
#
# COMPACT_ATOMS: atom_id res chain seq x y z
N MET A 1 37.02 -26.34 18.01
CA MET A 1 36.02 -26.66 19.05
C MET A 1 34.66 -26.67 18.37
N HIS A 2 34.33 -27.79 17.72
CA HIS A 2 33.28 -28.73 18.16
C HIS A 2 31.92 -28.04 18.33
N LEU A 3 31.03 -28.06 17.32
CA LEU A 3 30.15 -29.17 16.87
C LEU A 3 28.75 -29.09 17.53
N PHE A 4 27.73 -29.20 16.67
CA PHE A 4 26.41 -29.84 16.88
C PHE A 4 25.26 -29.07 17.58
N SER A 5 24.21 -28.74 16.79
CA SER A 5 22.80 -29.09 17.10
C SER A 5 22.68 -30.63 17.29
N PRO A 6 21.64 -31.28 17.87
CA PRO A 6 20.21 -30.92 17.83
C PRO A 6 19.32 -31.48 19.00
N LEU A 7 17.99 -31.42 18.82
CA LEU A 7 16.95 -32.40 19.20
C LEU A 7 16.92 -33.00 20.63
N THR A 8 15.77 -32.88 21.30
CA THR A 8 15.17 -34.00 22.06
C THR A 8 13.65 -33.86 22.14
N SER A 9 12.95 -34.77 21.47
CA SER A 9 11.68 -35.37 21.91
C SER A 9 11.99 -36.81 22.33
N PRO A 10 11.35 -37.33 23.39
CA PRO A 10 10.72 -38.66 23.26
C PRO A 10 9.40 -38.78 24.06
N LEU A 11 8.36 -39.35 23.46
CA LEU A 11 7.85 -40.72 23.71
C LEU A 11 7.15 -40.88 25.06
N GLU A 12 5.82 -41.10 25.02
CA GLU A 12 5.21 -42.14 25.85
C GLU A 12 4.14 -42.88 25.05
N LEU A 13 4.14 -44.19 25.25
CA LEU A 13 3.43 -45.22 24.52
C LEU A 13 2.04 -45.43 25.12
N GLY A 14 1.04 -45.67 24.26
CA GLY A 14 -0.31 -45.99 24.70
C GLY A 14 -1.13 -46.62 23.60
N VAL A 15 -0.84 -47.89 23.31
CA VAL A 15 -1.61 -48.76 22.42
C VAL A 15 -2.82 -49.29 23.19
N PHE A 16 -4.04 -48.97 22.75
CA PHE A 16 -5.22 -49.80 23.03
C PHE A 16 -6.01 -50.05 21.74
N PHE A 17 -5.81 -51.27 21.26
CA PHE A 17 -6.49 -51.91 20.15
C PHE A 17 -7.83 -52.46 20.66
N SER A 18 -8.95 -52.04 20.06
CA SER A 18 -10.19 -52.83 20.09
C SER A 18 -10.94 -52.64 18.79
N SER A 19 -10.60 -53.51 17.86
CA SER A 19 -11.34 -53.84 16.65
C SER A 19 -12.79 -54.20 16.99
N SER A 20 -13.76 -53.56 16.35
CA SER A 20 -14.85 -54.32 15.76
C SER A 20 -15.51 -53.51 14.64
N TRP A 21 -15.53 -54.15 13.48
CA TRP A 21 -16.33 -53.83 12.31
C TRP A 21 -17.73 -53.34 12.66
N PHE A 22 -18.24 -52.32 11.96
CA PHE A 22 -19.54 -52.44 11.25
C PHE A 22 -19.83 -51.22 10.35
N VAL A 23 -19.86 -51.52 9.04
CA VAL A 23 -20.86 -51.07 8.06
C VAL A 23 -20.93 -49.58 7.71
N PHE A 24 -20.09 -49.25 6.72
CA PHE A 24 -20.48 -48.70 5.42
C PHE A 24 -22.00 -48.64 5.16
N LEU A 25 -22.66 -47.56 5.59
CA LEU A 25 -23.97 -47.16 5.07
C LEU A 25 -23.75 -46.16 3.93
N SER A 26 -23.88 -46.67 2.72
CA SER A 26 -23.93 -45.95 1.46
C SER A 26 -24.86 -44.73 1.55
N LEU A 27 -24.30 -43.52 1.62
CA LEU A 27 -25.04 -42.35 1.15
C LEU A 27 -25.09 -42.43 -0.38
N PRO A 28 -26.28 -42.32 -1.00
CA PRO A 28 -26.36 -42.21 -2.44
C PRO A 28 -25.58 -40.94 -2.84
N VAL A 29 -24.54 -41.15 -3.64
CA VAL A 29 -23.93 -40.14 -4.48
C VAL A 29 -25.05 -39.60 -5.37
N VAL A 30 -25.78 -38.60 -4.87
CA VAL A 30 -26.51 -37.69 -5.74
C VAL A 30 -25.41 -37.00 -6.53
N VAL A 31 -25.16 -37.57 -7.70
CA VAL A 31 -24.54 -36.88 -8.83
C VAL A 31 -25.34 -35.61 -8.99
N ARG A 32 -24.86 -34.55 -8.34
CA ARG A 32 -25.34 -33.20 -8.53
C ARG A 32 -24.85 -32.83 -9.91
N SER A 33 -25.66 -33.20 -10.89
CA SER A 33 -25.46 -32.90 -12.30
C SER A 33 -24.97 -31.46 -12.39
N CYS A 34 -23.73 -31.29 -12.84
CA CYS A 34 -23.20 -30.00 -13.23
C CYS A 34 -24.05 -29.57 -14.43
N GLY A 35 -25.18 -28.93 -14.13
CA GLY A 35 -26.10 -28.42 -15.12
C GLY A 35 -25.35 -27.44 -15.99
N ARG A 36 -25.07 -27.86 -17.22
CA ARG A 36 -24.78 -27.07 -18.42
C ARG A 36 -24.38 -25.63 -18.09
N VAL A 37 -23.08 -25.36 -18.07
CA VAL A 37 -22.54 -24.00 -18.01
C VAL A 37 -22.85 -23.29 -19.34
N LYS A 38 -24.11 -22.92 -19.56
CA LYS A 38 -24.42 -21.79 -20.44
C LYS A 38 -23.69 -20.64 -19.80
N MET A 39 -22.71 -20.06 -20.49
CA MET A 39 -22.18 -18.77 -20.08
C MET A 39 -23.35 -17.79 -20.01
N ALA A 40 -23.89 -17.62 -18.80
CA ALA A 40 -24.87 -16.59 -18.53
C ALA A 40 -24.11 -15.27 -18.67
N LYS A 41 -24.44 -14.52 -19.71
CA LYS A 41 -23.80 -13.22 -19.98
C LYS A 41 -23.93 -12.36 -18.72
N SER A 42 -22.79 -12.04 -18.12
CA SER A 42 -22.69 -11.11 -17.01
C SER A 42 -22.54 -9.68 -17.54
N LYS A 43 -22.75 -8.68 -16.67
CA LYS A 43 -22.59 -7.27 -17.07
C LYS A 43 -21.10 -6.95 -17.23
N ASN A 44 -20.71 -6.46 -18.40
CA ASN A 44 -19.31 -6.22 -18.73
C ASN A 44 -18.69 -5.01 -18.01
N HIS A 45 -19.47 -3.98 -17.67
CA HIS A 45 -18.98 -2.76 -17.01
C HIS A 45 -20.10 -2.01 -16.24
N THR A 46 -19.77 -1.37 -15.12
CA THR A 46 -20.69 -0.49 -14.39
C THR A 46 -19.98 0.60 -13.57
N THR A 47 -20.46 1.84 -13.67
CA THR A 47 -20.02 2.99 -12.87
C THR A 47 -21.05 3.38 -11.79
N HIS A 48 -22.11 2.57 -11.63
CA HIS A 48 -23.32 2.92 -10.84
C HIS A 48 -23.05 3.34 -9.39
N ASN A 49 -22.17 2.65 -8.67
CA ASN A 49 -21.87 2.95 -7.26
C ASN A 49 -20.52 3.67 -7.06
N GLN A 50 -19.85 4.09 -8.13
CA GLN A 50 -18.51 4.67 -8.01
C GLN A 50 -18.57 6.07 -7.39
N SER A 51 -19.48 6.91 -7.87
CA SER A 51 -19.70 8.26 -7.33
C SER A 51 -20.07 8.20 -5.84
N ARG A 52 -21.05 7.38 -5.45
CA ARG A 52 -21.46 7.24 -4.04
C ARG A 52 -20.28 6.88 -3.12
N LYS A 53 -19.42 5.94 -3.54
CA LYS A 53 -18.22 5.57 -2.77
C LYS A 53 -17.21 6.71 -2.68
N ALA A 54 -16.96 7.42 -3.78
CA ALA A 54 -16.05 8.57 -3.80
C ALA A 54 -16.54 9.70 -2.87
N HIS A 55 -17.86 9.93 -2.80
CA HIS A 55 -18.45 10.95 -1.93
C HIS A 55 -18.59 10.52 -0.47
N ARG A 56 -18.54 9.22 -0.11
CA ARG A 56 -18.54 8.78 1.31
C ARG A 56 -17.42 9.42 2.12
N ASN A 57 -16.22 9.48 1.55
CA ASN A 57 -15.05 10.12 2.19
C ASN A 57 -14.91 11.61 1.76
N GLY A 58 -15.72 12.04 0.80
CA GLY A 58 -15.68 13.34 0.15
C GLY A 58 -14.50 13.48 -0.82
N ILE A 59 -14.77 14.01 -2.01
CA ILE A 59 -13.72 14.37 -2.98
C ILE A 59 -13.04 15.64 -2.49
N LYS A 60 -11.88 15.51 -1.84
CA LYS A 60 -11.12 16.66 -1.31
C LYS A 60 -10.29 17.31 -2.41
N LYS A 61 -10.30 18.64 -2.47
CA LYS A 61 -9.40 19.41 -3.33
C LYS A 61 -7.95 19.29 -2.82
N PRO A 62 -6.94 19.35 -3.70
CA PRO A 62 -5.55 19.42 -3.25
C PRO A 62 -5.36 20.67 -2.36
N ARG A 63 -4.48 20.56 -1.37
CA ARG A 63 -4.15 21.68 -0.49
C ARG A 63 -3.34 22.71 -1.28
N SER A 64 -3.73 23.98 -1.22
CA SER A 64 -2.91 25.09 -1.68
C SER A 64 -1.95 25.51 -0.56
N GLN A 65 -0.65 25.53 -0.87
CA GLN A 65 0.38 26.03 0.04
C GLN A 65 0.78 27.45 -0.37
N ARG A 66 1.12 28.32 0.60
CA ARG A 66 1.59 29.69 0.31
C ARG A 66 2.85 29.71 -0.57
N TYR A 67 3.74 28.73 -0.38
CA TYR A 67 4.97 28.59 -1.14
C TYR A 67 5.03 27.20 -1.74
N GLU A 68 5.00 27.11 -3.07
CA GLU A 68 5.09 25.85 -3.81
C GLU A 68 6.55 25.46 -4.09
N SER A 69 6.77 24.20 -4.47
CA SER A 69 8.09 23.72 -4.86
C SER A 69 8.51 24.28 -6.23
N LEU A 70 9.77 24.69 -6.36
CA LEU A 70 10.35 25.18 -7.63
C LEU A 70 10.78 24.05 -8.59
N LYS A 71 10.14 22.87 -8.50
CA LYS A 71 10.46 21.71 -9.35
C LYS A 71 9.88 21.95 -10.75
N GLY A 72 10.69 21.74 -11.79
CA GLY A 72 10.29 21.97 -13.19
C GLY A 72 10.55 23.38 -13.72
N VAL A 73 11.11 24.28 -12.90
CA VAL A 73 11.60 25.58 -13.35
C VAL A 73 12.94 25.41 -14.09
N ASP A 74 13.19 26.25 -15.10
CA ASP A 74 14.42 26.25 -15.91
C ASP A 74 15.70 26.12 -15.04
N PRO A 75 16.55 25.11 -15.30
CA PRO A 75 17.80 24.93 -14.58
C PRO A 75 18.73 26.15 -14.63
N LYS A 76 18.77 26.91 -15.73
CA LYS A 76 19.65 28.09 -15.84
C LYS A 76 19.20 29.19 -14.88
N PHE A 77 17.90 29.49 -14.85
CA PHE A 77 17.31 30.39 -13.86
C PHE A 77 17.55 29.94 -12.41
N LEU A 78 17.36 28.64 -12.12
CA LEU A 78 17.57 28.11 -10.76
C LEU A 78 19.03 28.24 -10.30
N ARG A 79 20.01 28.03 -11.19
CA ARG A 79 21.42 28.24 -10.87
C ARG A 79 21.69 29.68 -10.48
N ASN A 80 21.22 30.64 -11.26
CA ASN A 80 21.39 32.07 -10.95
C ASN A 80 20.75 32.45 -9.61
N MET A 81 19.48 32.08 -9.40
CA MET A 81 18.76 32.38 -8.17
C MET A 81 19.46 31.78 -6.93
N ARG A 82 20.03 30.58 -7.04
CA ARG A 82 20.81 29.96 -5.96
C ARG A 82 22.06 30.76 -5.64
N PHE A 83 22.79 31.24 -6.64
CA PHE A 83 23.97 32.09 -6.44
C PHE A 83 23.61 33.45 -5.82
N ALA A 84 22.54 34.10 -6.30
CA ALA A 84 22.05 35.35 -5.72
C ALA A 84 21.71 35.18 -4.23
N LYS A 85 20.90 34.17 -3.88
CA LYS A 85 20.55 33.86 -2.49
C LYS A 85 21.77 33.51 -1.63
N LYS A 86 22.78 32.83 -2.21
CA LYS A 86 24.03 32.47 -1.51
C LYS A 86 24.84 33.70 -1.09
N HIS A 87 24.91 34.74 -1.93
CA HIS A 87 25.81 35.88 -1.71
C HIS A 87 25.15 37.10 -1.03
N ASN A 88 23.84 37.09 -0.81
CA ASN A 88 23.12 38.18 -0.12
C ASN A 88 23.69 38.53 1.28
N LYS A 89 24.33 37.58 1.97
CA LYS A 89 24.97 37.84 3.28
C LYS A 89 26.10 38.87 3.20
N LYS A 90 26.79 38.99 2.07
CA LYS A 90 27.90 39.94 1.88
C LYS A 90 27.43 41.39 1.82
N GLY A 91 26.26 41.64 1.21
CA GLY A 91 25.67 42.97 1.07
C GLY A 91 24.81 43.42 2.26
N ALA A 92 24.58 42.54 3.24
CA ALA A 92 23.64 42.79 4.33
C ALA A 92 23.99 44.05 5.14
N LYS A 93 25.27 44.31 5.42
CA LYS A 93 25.70 45.51 6.18
C LYS A 93 25.46 46.81 5.41
N ALA A 94 25.65 46.79 4.09
CA ALA A 94 25.38 47.95 3.23
C ALA A 94 23.88 48.22 3.10
N ALA A 95 23.08 47.15 2.95
CA ALA A 95 21.62 47.25 2.88
C ALA A 95 21.00 47.81 4.17
N VAL A 96 21.48 47.39 5.36
CA VAL A 96 21.01 47.93 6.64
C VAL A 96 21.35 49.41 6.81
N LYS A 97 22.58 49.81 6.43
CA LYS A 97 22.98 51.23 6.47
C LYS A 97 22.12 52.08 5.55
N GLN A 98 21.81 51.61 4.34
CA GLN A 98 20.94 52.33 3.41
C GLN A 98 19.47 52.33 3.84
N ALA A 99 18.99 51.27 4.48
CA ALA A 99 17.63 51.21 5.02
C ALA A 99 17.43 52.15 6.23
N ALA A 100 18.49 52.45 7.00
CA ALA A 100 18.46 53.41 8.09
C ALA A 100 18.62 54.88 7.62
N GLN A 101 19.06 55.08 6.38
CA GLN A 101 19.22 56.41 5.75
C GLN A 101 17.98 56.85 4.97
N LYS A 102 17.00 55.96 4.80
CA LYS A 102 15.67 56.26 4.30
C LYS A 102 14.71 56.48 5.46
#